data_AF-A0A4W3JBQ0-F1
#
_entry.id   AF-A0A4W3JBQ0-F1
#
_cell.length_a   1.000
_cell.length_b   1.000
_cell.length_c   1.000
_cell.angle_alpha   90.00
_cell.angle_beta   90.00
_cell.angle_gamma   90.00
#
_symmetry.space_group_name_H-M   'P 1'
#
loop_
_entity.id
_entity.type
_entity.pdbx_description
1 polymer ?
#
loop_
_entity_poly.entity_id
_entity_poly.type
_entity_poly.pdbx_seq_one_letter_code
_entity_poly.pdbx_strand_id
1 'polypeptide(L)'
;MAGLVQKPIIQLTGFKHPEKGIIVKILSQMDCEYREQCTHVVASQPSRSEKYLAACAAGKWILTKDYIIDSATSSRWLNETQYEWGYKIQDNSQQYPIKMGSVPKIWREELSKSGIPGAFHNWRVVLLIHDDARRAIFRSSVSSSTTVKHSDAAHMKGTI
;
A
#
# COMPACT_ATOMS: atom_id res chain seq x y z
N MET A 1 -24.14 -10.60 -2.02
CA MET A 1 -23.74 -10.21 -3.39
C MET A 1 -22.32 -10.69 -3.59
N ALA A 2 -22.09 -11.77 -4.34
CA ALA A 2 -20.74 -12.20 -4.68
C ALA A 2 -20.17 -11.16 -5.65
N GLY A 3 -19.37 -10.21 -5.14
CA GLY A 3 -18.68 -9.23 -5.96
C GLY A 3 -17.80 -9.97 -6.97
N LEU A 4 -17.92 -9.61 -8.24
CA LEU A 4 -17.03 -10.09 -9.29
C LEU A 4 -15.58 -9.93 -8.79
N VAL A 5 -14.84 -11.04 -8.69
CA VAL A 5 -13.41 -11.02 -8.33
C VAL A 5 -12.71 -10.26 -9.44
N GLN A 6 -12.44 -8.97 -9.21
CA GLN A 6 -11.71 -8.16 -10.17
C GLN A 6 -10.29 -8.73 -10.28
N LYS A 7 -9.81 -8.84 -11.51
CA LYS A 7 -8.45 -9.30 -11.80
C LYS A 7 -7.46 -8.40 -11.04
N PRO A 8 -6.57 -8.96 -10.22
CA PRO A 8 -5.67 -8.15 -9.39
C PRO A 8 -4.63 -7.43 -10.25
N ILE A 9 -4.31 -6.20 -9.88
CA ILE A 9 -3.18 -5.42 -10.42
C ILE A 9 -2.14 -5.34 -9.31
N ILE A 10 -1.02 -6.04 -9.50
CA ILE A 10 -0.08 -6.35 -8.42
C ILE A 10 1.21 -5.53 -8.55
N GLN A 11 1.66 -4.97 -7.42
CA GLN A 11 3.03 -4.51 -7.26
C GLN A 11 3.78 -5.34 -6.22
N LEU A 12 5.11 -5.43 -6.39
CA LEU A 12 6.00 -6.13 -5.47
C LEU A 12 6.83 -5.13 -4.64
N THR A 13 7.06 -5.45 -3.36
CA THR A 13 7.95 -4.71 -2.46
C THR A 13 8.79 -5.65 -1.58
N GLY A 14 10.05 -5.28 -1.32
CA GLY A 14 10.93 -5.98 -0.37
C GLY A 14 11.53 -7.30 -0.85
N PHE A 15 11.30 -7.71 -2.10
CA PHE A 15 11.87 -8.96 -2.65
C PHE A 15 13.27 -8.74 -3.22
N LYS A 16 14.17 -9.70 -2.96
CA LYS A 16 15.50 -9.77 -3.60
C LYS A 16 15.36 -10.10 -5.08
N HIS A 17 16.35 -9.74 -5.90
CA HIS A 17 16.29 -9.90 -7.37
C HIS A 17 15.93 -11.32 -7.84
N PRO A 18 16.52 -12.41 -7.31
CA PRO A 18 16.17 -13.77 -7.75
C PRO A 18 14.72 -14.16 -7.42
N GLU A 19 14.28 -13.89 -6.18
CA GLU A 19 12.93 -14.19 -5.73
C GLU A 19 11.89 -13.34 -6.47
N LYS A 20 12.17 -12.05 -6.67
CA LYS A 20 11.33 -11.15 -7.47
C LYS A 20 11.16 -11.67 -8.89
N GLY A 21 12.23 -12.17 -9.52
CA GLY A 21 12.18 -12.74 -10.87
C GLY A 21 11.24 -13.94 -10.99
N ILE A 22 11.25 -14.84 -9.99
CA ILE A 22 10.35 -15.99 -9.94
C ILE A 22 8.89 -15.52 -9.82
N ILE A 23 8.62 -14.59 -8.90
CA ILE A 23 7.26 -14.08 -8.69
C ILE A 23 6.74 -13.38 -9.94
N VAL A 24 7.55 -12.55 -10.59
CA VAL A 24 7.17 -11.88 -11.85
C VAL A 24 6.86 -12.89 -12.94
N LYS A 25 7.65 -13.97 -13.07
CA LYS A 25 7.39 -15.03 -14.04
C LYS A 25 6.03 -15.71 -13.80
N ILE A 26 5.68 -15.99 -12.55
CA ILE A 26 4.37 -16.56 -12.19
C ILE A 26 3.24 -15.58 -12.55
N LEU A 27 3.39 -14.30 -12.21
CA LEU A 27 2.40 -13.27 -12.53
C LEU A 27 2.16 -13.12 -14.04
N SER A 28 3.22 -13.19 -14.85
CA SER A 28 3.09 -13.18 -16.32
C SER A 28 2.30 -14.37 -16.85
N GLN A 29 2.46 -15.56 -16.26
CA GLN A 29 1.71 -16.76 -16.65
C GLN A 29 0.22 -16.68 -16.27
N MET A 30 -0.10 -15.93 -15.22
CA MET A 30 -1.47 -15.69 -14.75
C MET A 30 -2.14 -14.48 -15.41
N ASP A 31 -1.54 -13.93 -16.48
CA ASP A 31 -2.02 -12.75 -17.18
C ASP A 31 -2.14 -11.50 -16.27
N CYS A 32 -1.41 -11.41 -15.16
CA CYS A 32 -1.53 -10.28 -14.22
C CYS A 32 -0.87 -9.00 -14.74
N GLU A 33 -1.55 -7.87 -14.59
CA GLU A 33 -0.98 -6.57 -14.95
C GLU A 33 -0.12 -5.98 -13.83
N TYR A 34 1.05 -5.45 -14.21
CA TYR A 34 1.91 -4.64 -13.33
C TYR A 34 1.78 -3.17 -13.73
N ARG A 35 1.07 -2.37 -12.93
CA ARG A 35 0.89 -0.92 -13.18
C ARG A 35 1.20 -0.08 -11.95
N GLU A 36 1.41 1.22 -12.17
CA GLU A 36 1.53 2.22 -11.10
C GLU A 36 0.27 2.30 -10.24
N GLN A 37 -0.92 2.28 -10.87
CA GLN A 37 -2.22 2.19 -10.20
C GLN A 37 -2.56 0.74 -9.86
N CYS A 38 -1.95 0.21 -8.81
CA CYS A 38 -2.20 -1.14 -8.33
C CYS A 38 -3.42 -1.24 -7.40
N THR A 39 -4.07 -2.41 -7.38
CA THR A 39 -5.08 -2.77 -6.36
C THR A 39 -4.48 -3.60 -5.23
N HIS A 40 -3.34 -4.25 -5.48
CA HIS A 40 -2.66 -5.17 -4.57
C HIS A 40 -1.16 -4.86 -4.49
N VAL A 41 -0.60 -4.95 -3.29
CA VAL A 41 0.84 -4.94 -3.04
C VAL A 41 1.23 -6.24 -2.36
N VAL A 42 2.07 -7.03 -3.01
CA VAL A 42 2.67 -8.22 -2.38
C VAL A 42 3.99 -7.80 -1.76
N ALA A 43 4.15 -8.08 -0.47
CA ALA A 43 5.30 -7.70 0.33
C ALA A 43 5.99 -8.94 0.89
N SER A 44 7.32 -8.98 0.80
CA SER A 44 8.12 -10.06 1.40
C SER A 44 8.04 -10.06 2.94
N GLN A 45 7.91 -8.87 3.53
CA GLN A 45 7.78 -8.63 4.95
C GLN A 45 7.13 -7.26 5.21
N PRO A 46 6.53 -7.02 6.40
CA PRO A 46 6.11 -5.70 6.82
C PRO A 46 7.29 -4.72 6.81
N SER A 47 7.10 -3.52 6.24
CA SER A 47 8.19 -2.56 6.10
C SER A 47 7.71 -1.11 6.16
N ARG A 48 8.66 -0.18 6.23
CA ARG A 48 8.41 1.27 6.15
C ARG A 48 8.78 1.85 4.78
N SER A 49 8.78 1.01 3.73
CA SER A 49 9.02 1.51 2.37
C SER A 49 7.87 2.41 1.92
N GLU A 50 8.16 3.35 1.03
CA GLU A 50 7.14 4.24 0.44
C GLU A 50 5.94 3.45 -0.08
N LYS A 51 6.19 2.42 -0.89
CA LYS A 51 5.15 1.57 -1.48
C LYS A 51 4.28 0.88 -0.44
N TYR A 52 4.87 0.37 0.65
CA TYR A 52 4.11 -0.30 1.71
C TYR A 52 3.23 0.71 2.46
N LEU A 53 3.79 1.86 2.84
CA LEU A 53 3.06 2.88 3.59
C LEU A 53 1.97 3.56 2.75
N ALA A 54 2.26 3.88 1.48
CA ALA A 54 1.28 4.44 0.55
C ALA A 54 0.13 3.45 0.30
N ALA A 55 0.41 2.15 0.19
CA ALA A 55 -0.62 1.12 0.06
C ALA A 55 -1.48 1.00 1.31
N CYS A 56 -0.90 1.08 2.53
CA CYS A 56 -1.66 1.14 3.77
C CYS A 56 -2.59 2.36 3.77
N ALA A 57 -2.04 3.55 3.47
CA ALA A 57 -2.79 4.79 3.47
C ALA A 57 -3.93 4.80 2.43
N ALA A 58 -3.77 4.10 1.32
CA ALA A 58 -4.79 3.96 0.28
C ALA A 58 -5.75 2.78 0.52
N GLY A 59 -5.60 2.02 1.60
CA GLY A 59 -6.47 0.87 1.90
C GLY A 59 -6.36 -0.28 0.89
N LYS A 60 -5.21 -0.41 0.21
CA LYS A 60 -4.98 -1.48 -0.76
C LYS A 60 -4.75 -2.80 -0.05
N TRP A 61 -5.01 -3.91 -0.74
CA TRP A 61 -4.61 -5.23 -0.26
C TRP A 61 -3.10 -5.31 -0.15
N ILE A 62 -2.57 -5.63 1.04
CA ILE A 62 -1.15 -5.91 1.22
C ILE A 62 -1.00 -7.37 1.65
N LEU A 63 -0.45 -8.19 0.77
CA LEU A 63 -0.49 -9.66 0.89
C LEU A 63 0.91 -10.27 1.00
N THR A 64 0.98 -11.50 1.53
CA THR A 64 2.17 -12.34 1.45
C THR A 64 2.35 -12.90 0.03
N LYS A 65 3.56 -13.39 -0.28
CA LYS A 65 3.85 -14.03 -1.57
C LYS A 65 3.02 -15.30 -1.82
N ASP A 66 2.55 -15.94 -0.75
CA ASP A 66 1.79 -17.19 -0.84
C ASP A 66 0.48 -16.97 -1.61
N TYR A 67 -0.09 -15.75 -1.58
CA TYR A 67 -1.23 -15.39 -2.41
C TYR A 67 -0.99 -15.69 -3.90
N ILE A 68 0.18 -15.30 -4.41
CA ILE A 68 0.53 -15.50 -5.83
C ILE A 68 0.77 -16.98 -6.09
N ILE A 69 1.52 -17.65 -5.21
CA ILE A 69 1.93 -19.06 -5.38
C ILE A 69 0.70 -19.97 -5.35
N ASP A 70 -0.18 -19.80 -4.36
CA ASP A 70 -1.37 -20.63 -4.18
C ASP A 70 -2.42 -20.34 -5.26
N SER A 71 -2.55 -19.07 -5.68
CA SER A 71 -3.43 -18.71 -6.79
C SER A 71 -2.95 -19.29 -8.12
N ALA A 72 -1.64 -19.29 -8.37
CA ALA A 72 -1.05 -19.94 -9.54
C ALA A 72 -1.28 -21.45 -9.52
N THR A 73 -1.03 -22.09 -8.37
CA THR A 73 -1.26 -23.53 -8.18
C THR A 73 -2.73 -23.90 -8.41
N SER A 74 -3.65 -23.04 -7.97
CA SER A 74 -5.08 -23.22 -8.15
C SER A 74 -5.61 -22.80 -9.52
N SER A 75 -4.74 -22.26 -10.40
CA SER A 75 -5.11 -21.66 -11.69
C SER A 75 -6.23 -20.62 -11.61
N ARG A 76 -6.36 -19.93 -10.47
CA ARG A 76 -7.38 -18.90 -10.22
C ARG A 76 -6.93 -17.98 -9.09
N TRP A 77 -7.37 -16.73 -9.13
CA TRP A 77 -7.17 -15.80 -8.01
C TRP A 77 -7.96 -16.23 -6.78
N LEU A 78 -7.27 -16.42 -5.68
CA LEU A 78 -7.85 -16.82 -4.40
C LEU A 78 -8.38 -15.60 -3.63
N ASN A 79 -9.11 -15.87 -2.55
CA ASN A 79 -9.52 -14.80 -1.63
C ASN A 79 -8.32 -14.24 -0.87
N GLU A 80 -8.20 -12.92 -0.86
CA GLU A 80 -7.07 -12.15 -0.36
C GLU A 80 -6.93 -12.23 1.16
N THR A 81 -8.05 -12.35 1.88
CA THR A 81 -8.12 -12.20 3.35
C THR A 81 -7.11 -13.07 4.09
N GLN A 82 -6.99 -14.34 3.73
CA GLN A 82 -6.10 -15.28 4.42
C GLN A 82 -4.61 -15.01 4.20
N TYR A 83 -4.29 -14.22 3.17
CA TYR A 83 -2.95 -13.83 2.78
C TYR A 83 -2.60 -12.40 3.21
N GLU A 84 -3.56 -11.66 3.77
CA GLU A 84 -3.37 -10.27 4.18
C GLU A 84 -2.39 -10.18 5.34
N TRP A 85 -1.44 -9.25 5.23
CA TRP A 85 -0.61 -8.87 6.37
C TRP A 85 -1.51 -8.32 7.48
N GLY A 86 -1.48 -8.99 8.63
CA GLY A 86 -2.35 -8.68 9.77
C GLY A 86 -3.51 -9.67 9.93
N TYR A 87 -3.73 -10.60 8.99
CA TYR A 87 -4.79 -11.61 9.10
C TYR A 87 -4.69 -12.44 10.38
N LYS A 88 -3.52 -13.02 10.65
CA LYS A 88 -3.25 -13.87 11.84
C LYS A 88 -2.88 -13.08 13.09
N ILE A 89 -2.73 -11.75 12.98
CA ILE A 89 -2.39 -10.92 14.12
C ILE A 89 -3.70 -10.62 14.85
N GLN A 90 -3.94 -11.31 15.96
CA GLN A 90 -5.05 -11.07 16.88
C GLN A 90 -4.82 -9.78 17.68
N ASP A 91 -4.57 -8.67 17.00
CA ASP A 91 -4.40 -7.38 17.66
C ASP A 91 -5.73 -6.63 17.57
N ASN A 92 -6.68 -7.07 18.41
CA ASN A 92 -7.88 -6.30 18.76
C ASN A 92 -7.56 -5.20 19.78
N SER A 93 -6.30 -5.07 20.20
CA SER A 93 -5.94 -4.15 21.25
C SER A 93 -5.54 -2.80 20.70
N GLN A 94 -6.09 -1.77 21.34
CA GLN A 94 -5.59 -0.40 21.39
C GLN A 94 -4.18 -0.34 22.05
N GLN A 95 -3.35 -1.36 21.86
CA GLN A 95 -2.02 -1.48 22.44
C GLN A 95 -1.02 -0.75 21.57
N TYR A 96 -0.42 0.29 22.16
CA TYR A 96 0.72 0.96 21.59
C TYR A 96 2.01 0.30 22.06
N PRO A 97 3.01 0.14 21.17
CA PRO A 97 3.01 0.52 19.76
C PRO A 97 2.33 -0.52 18.85
N ILE A 98 1.57 -0.04 17.86
CA ILE A 98 0.94 -0.88 16.82
C ILE A 98 2.01 -1.64 16.04
N LYS A 99 1.81 -2.94 15.86
CA LYS A 99 2.71 -3.79 15.06
C LYS A 99 2.61 -3.44 13.57
N MET A 100 3.74 -3.19 12.90
CA MET A 100 3.75 -2.84 11.47
C MET A 100 3.01 -3.84 10.56
N GLY A 101 2.98 -5.12 10.96
CA GLY A 101 2.27 -6.16 10.22
C GLY A 101 0.75 -6.09 10.30
N SER A 102 0.16 -5.43 11.31
CA SER A 102 -1.31 -5.30 11.43
C SER A 102 -1.86 -4.04 10.74
N VAL A 103 -1.00 -3.05 10.48
CA VAL A 103 -1.36 -1.78 9.85
C VAL A 103 -2.15 -1.92 8.54
N PRO A 104 -1.81 -2.83 7.61
CA PRO A 104 -2.55 -2.96 6.34
C PRO A 104 -4.03 -3.28 6.54
N LYS A 105 -4.31 -4.33 7.31
CA LYS A 105 -5.68 -4.77 7.61
C LYS A 105 -6.48 -3.67 8.33
N ILE A 106 -5.87 -3.02 9.32
CA ILE A 106 -6.51 -1.93 10.08
C ILE A 106 -6.99 -0.83 9.13
N TRP A 107 -6.10 -0.30 8.28
CA TRP A 107 -6.48 0.78 7.37
C TRP A 107 -7.45 0.34 6.28
N ARG A 108 -7.28 -0.85 5.70
CA ARG A 108 -8.24 -1.36 4.72
C ARG A 108 -9.64 -1.47 5.32
N GLU A 109 -9.77 -2.05 6.51
CA GLU A 109 -11.07 -2.17 7.19
C GLU A 109 -11.65 -0.81 7.56
N GLU A 110 -10.84 0.11 8.09
CA GLU A 110 -11.27 1.45 8.46
C GLU A 110 -11.77 2.24 7.25
N LEU A 111 -11.04 2.21 6.14
CA LEU A 111 -11.43 2.88 4.89
C LEU A 111 -12.67 2.23 4.25
N SER A 112 -12.78 0.90 4.35
CA SER A 112 -13.97 0.19 3.88
C SER A 112 -15.21 0.54 4.71
N LYS A 113 -15.06 0.72 6.03
CA LYS A 113 -16.15 1.10 6.95
C LYS A 113 -16.56 2.56 6.79
N SER A 114 -15.60 3.46 6.69
CA SER A 114 -15.83 4.91 6.60
C SER A 114 -16.20 5.38 5.18
N GLY A 115 -15.85 4.61 4.15
CA GLY A 115 -16.11 4.94 2.74
C GLY A 115 -15.21 6.06 2.19
N ILE A 116 -14.21 6.50 2.94
CA ILE A 116 -13.25 7.51 2.47
C ILE A 116 -12.17 6.86 1.59
N PRO A 117 -11.67 7.55 0.55
CA PRO A 117 -10.76 6.96 -0.44
C PRO A 117 -9.33 6.74 0.07
N GLY A 118 -8.98 7.23 1.26
CA GLY A 118 -7.64 7.06 1.84
C GLY A 118 -7.46 7.78 3.18
N ALA A 119 -6.41 7.42 3.90
CA ALA A 119 -6.09 7.87 5.26
C ALA A 119 -5.92 9.39 5.38
N PHE A 120 -5.48 10.04 4.30
CA PHE A 120 -5.23 11.48 4.26
C PHE A 120 -6.30 12.24 3.47
N HIS A 121 -7.47 11.63 3.28
CA HIS A 121 -8.58 12.27 2.57
C HIS A 121 -8.90 13.64 3.18
N ASN A 122 -8.98 14.68 2.32
CA ASN A 122 -9.21 16.08 2.68
C ASN A 122 -8.12 16.77 3.50
N TRP A 123 -6.94 16.16 3.64
CA TRP A 123 -5.81 16.84 4.27
C TRP A 123 -5.24 17.92 3.35
N ARG A 124 -4.74 19.00 3.96
CA ARG A 124 -3.94 20.04 3.30
C ARG A 124 -2.58 20.06 3.97
N VAL A 125 -1.54 19.67 3.24
CA VAL A 125 -0.19 19.47 3.80
C VAL A 125 0.81 20.37 3.10
N VAL A 126 1.71 20.98 3.88
CA VAL A 126 2.88 21.71 3.39
C VAL A 126 4.12 20.84 3.62
N LEU A 127 4.88 20.57 2.55
CA LEU A 127 6.11 19.78 2.62
C LEU A 127 7.34 20.71 2.67
N LEU A 128 7.92 20.86 3.85
CA LEU A 128 9.18 21.59 4.08
C LEU A 128 10.38 20.66 3.95
N ILE A 129 10.63 20.16 2.74
CA ILE A 129 11.74 19.23 2.46
C ILE A 129 12.69 19.92 1.50
N HIS A 130 13.95 20.16 1.90
CA HIS A 130 14.93 20.84 1.03
C HIS A 130 15.42 19.96 -0.14
N ASP A 131 15.50 18.65 0.07
CA ASP A 131 15.91 17.69 -0.94
C ASP A 131 14.75 17.38 -1.90
N ASP A 132 14.91 17.75 -3.17
CA ASP A 132 13.86 17.61 -4.19
C ASP A 132 13.52 16.15 -4.50
N ALA A 133 14.50 15.23 -4.44
CA ALA A 133 14.26 13.82 -4.68
C ALA A 133 13.40 13.20 -3.56
N ARG A 134 13.72 13.52 -2.30
CA ARG A 134 12.91 13.15 -1.14
C ARG A 134 11.54 13.81 -1.19
N ARG A 135 11.46 15.08 -1.59
CA ARG A 135 10.18 15.79 -1.73
C ARG A 135 9.28 15.11 -2.76
N ALA A 136 9.83 14.66 -3.89
CA ALA A 136 9.08 13.93 -4.92
C ALA A 136 8.49 12.62 -4.38
N ILE A 137 9.26 11.84 -3.61
CA ILE A 137 8.82 10.61 -2.95
C ILE A 137 7.65 10.89 -1.99
N PHE A 138 7.80 11.88 -1.09
CA PHE A 138 6.72 12.23 -0.16
C PHE A 138 5.47 12.73 -0.87
N ARG A 139 5.65 13.51 -1.96
CA ARG A 139 4.53 14.00 -2.76
C ARG A 139 3.76 12.85 -3.40
N SER A 140 4.44 11.87 -4.00
CA SER A 140 3.83 10.66 -4.61
C SER A 140 3.00 9.86 -3.60
N SER A 141 3.54 9.63 -2.40
CA SER A 141 2.85 8.88 -1.34
C SER A 141 1.59 9.60 -0.81
N VAL A 142 1.65 10.92 -0.67
CA VAL A 142 0.58 11.72 -0.04
C VAL A 142 -0.48 12.19 -1.06
N SER A 143 -0.11 12.41 -2.32
CA SER A 143 -0.97 13.00 -3.35
C SER A 143 -2.16 12.13 -3.77
N SER A 144 -2.15 10.83 -3.47
CA SER A 144 -3.24 9.92 -3.83
C SER A 144 -4.58 10.30 -3.18
N SER A 145 -4.58 11.07 -2.08
CA SER A 145 -5.81 11.47 -1.37
C SER A 145 -5.75 12.87 -0.72
N THR A 146 -4.70 13.67 -0.99
CA THR A 146 -4.38 14.91 -0.26
C THR A 146 -4.11 16.07 -1.20
N THR A 147 -4.46 17.30 -0.78
CA THR A 147 -3.97 18.51 -1.45
C THR A 147 -2.61 18.92 -0.86
N VAL A 148 -1.54 18.77 -1.64
CA VAL A 148 -0.17 19.16 -1.22
C VAL A 148 0.14 20.56 -1.74
N LYS A 149 0.42 21.50 -0.83
CA LYS A 149 0.88 22.85 -1.17
C LYS A 149 2.40 22.95 -1.03
N HIS A 150 3.02 23.68 -1.96
CA HIS A 150 4.42 24.06 -1.87
C HIS A 150 4.54 25.33 -1.01
N SER A 151 5.57 25.40 -0.18
CA SER A 151 6.05 26.67 0.36
C SER A 151 7.47 26.88 -0.15
N ASP A 152 7.66 27.84 -1.04
CA ASP A 152 8.97 28.37 -1.32
C ASP A 152 9.50 29.01 -0.03
N ALA A 153 10.65 28.54 0.45
CA ALA A 153 11.33 29.08 1.63
C ALA A 153 11.67 30.58 1.50
N ALA A 154 11.42 31.19 0.34
CA ALA A 154 11.54 32.63 0.11
C ALA A 154 10.40 33.47 0.73
N HIS A 155 9.30 32.86 1.22
CA HIS A 155 8.14 33.61 1.73
C HIS A 155 7.92 33.55 3.26
N MET A 156 8.83 32.96 4.04
CA MET A 156 8.78 33.02 5.52
C MET A 156 9.61 34.19 6.10
N LYS A 157 9.51 35.37 5.48
CA LYS A 157 9.85 36.64 6.14
C LYS A 157 8.64 37.56 6.07
N GLY A 158 7.85 37.59 7.15
CA GLY A 158 6.73 38.51 7.28
C GLY A 158 5.75 38.13 8.38
N THR A 159 5.88 38.86 9.49
CA THR A 159 4.85 39.07 10.54
C THR A 159 4.64 37.95 11.56
N ILE A 160 5.42 37.99 12.64
CA ILE A 160 4.98 38.61 13.92
C ILE A 160 6.11 39.52 14.39
#